data_AF-A0A9K3PXF8-F1
#
_entry.id   AF-A0A9K3PXF8-F1
#
_cell.length_a   1.000
_cell.length_b   1.000
_cell.length_c   1.000
_cell.angle_alpha   90.00
_cell.angle_beta   90.00
_cell.angle_gamma   90.00
#
_symmetry.space_group_name_H-M   'P 1'
#
loop_
_entity.id
_entity.type
_entity.pdbx_description
1 polymer ?
#
loop_
_entity_poly.entity_id
_entity_poly.type
_entity_poly.pdbx_seq_one_letter_code
_entity_poly.pdbx_strand_id
1 'polypeptide(L)'
;MSSSAALARARVLAGYRNLTRARWQLFKGDDYAMKESRLQLKQQFAINKNVPTSGPAFEELLQGMDEAAHMLRHEIVRGDLNEETGRYEVKIKREHVQGSADSDSIKPQVEPITEETVRRMENPGKVEVCKSSTSKK
;
A
#
# COMPACT_ATOMS: atom_id res chain seq x y z
N MET A 1 -6.56 -12.99 -36.60
CA MET A 1 -6.04 -13.48 -35.29
C MET A 1 -5.04 -12.52 -34.60
N SER A 2 -4.31 -11.64 -35.31
CA SER A 2 -3.28 -10.76 -34.70
C SER A 2 -3.79 -9.55 -33.88
N SER A 3 -4.98 -9.00 -34.20
CA SER A 3 -5.49 -7.77 -33.57
C SER A 3 -5.86 -7.93 -32.09
N SER A 4 -6.52 -9.03 -31.71
CA SER A 4 -6.94 -9.29 -30.33
C SER A 4 -5.73 -9.46 -29.37
N ALA A 5 -4.70 -10.18 -29.79
CA ALA A 5 -3.50 -10.38 -28.99
C ALA A 5 -2.70 -9.07 -28.80
N ALA A 6 -2.66 -8.21 -29.82
CA ALA A 6 -2.03 -6.89 -29.71
C ALA A 6 -2.76 -5.98 -28.70
N LEU A 7 -4.10 -6.01 -28.69
CA LEU A 7 -4.92 -5.26 -27.75
C LEU A 7 -4.73 -5.77 -26.31
N ALA A 8 -4.75 -7.09 -26.10
CA ALA A 8 -4.48 -7.69 -24.79
C ALA A 8 -3.09 -7.29 -24.25
N ARG A 9 -2.06 -7.34 -25.10
CA ARG A 9 -0.71 -6.90 -24.75
C ARG A 9 -0.66 -5.42 -24.37
N ALA A 10 -1.38 -4.56 -25.10
CA ALA A 10 -1.43 -3.13 -24.79
C ALA A 10 -2.06 -2.87 -23.41
N ARG A 11 -3.14 -3.58 -23.06
CA ARG A 11 -3.80 -3.48 -21.74
C ARG A 11 -2.86 -3.89 -20.61
N VAL A 12 -2.19 -5.04 -20.74
CA VAL A 12 -1.21 -5.51 -19.74
C VAL A 12 -0.07 -4.52 -19.55
N LEU A 13 0.48 -3.97 -20.64
CA LEU A 13 1.56 -2.99 -20.57
C LEU A 13 1.09 -1.66 -19.95
N ALA A 14 -0.14 -1.23 -20.24
CA ALA A 14 -0.72 -0.04 -19.64
C ALA A 14 -0.86 -0.19 -18.12
N GLY A 15 -1.41 -1.32 -17.65
CA GLY A 15 -1.54 -1.57 -16.22
C GLY A 15 -0.19 -1.78 -15.52
N TYR A 16 0.79 -2.42 -16.16
CA TYR A 16 2.16 -2.51 -15.62
C TYR A 16 2.80 -1.13 -15.41
N ARG A 17 2.61 -0.22 -16.38
CA ARG A 17 3.07 1.19 -16.26
C ARG A 17 2.30 1.92 -15.16
N ASN A 18 1.00 1.67 -15.03
CA ASN A 18 0.14 2.26 -14.00
C ASN A 18 0.64 1.88 -12.59
N LEU A 19 0.84 0.59 -12.33
CA LEU A 19 1.39 0.05 -11.09
C LEU A 19 2.80 0.57 -10.80
N THR A 20 3.67 0.58 -11.81
CA THR A 20 5.05 1.08 -11.64
C THR A 20 5.07 2.55 -11.21
N ARG A 21 4.16 3.37 -11.76
CA ARG A 21 4.01 4.78 -11.37
C ARG A 21 3.46 4.94 -9.96
N ALA A 22 2.41 4.19 -9.61
CA ALA A 22 1.83 4.21 -8.26
C ALA A 22 2.87 3.81 -7.19
N ARG A 23 3.60 2.71 -7.43
CA ARG A 23 4.75 2.27 -6.61
C ARG A 23 5.78 3.39 -6.42
N TRP A 24 6.19 4.04 -7.52
CA TRP A 24 7.20 5.11 -7.47
C TRP A 24 6.74 6.32 -6.65
N GLN A 25 5.45 6.65 -6.72
CA GLN A 25 4.87 7.74 -5.94
C GLN A 25 4.83 7.40 -4.44
N LEU A 26 4.42 6.19 -4.08
CA LEU A 26 4.29 5.75 -2.68
C LEU A 26 5.65 5.62 -1.97
N PHE A 27 6.60 4.92 -2.60
CA PHE A 27 7.90 4.59 -1.99
C PHE A 27 9.02 5.58 -2.34
N LYS A 28 8.69 6.80 -2.79
CA LYS A 28 9.70 7.79 -3.20
C LYS A 28 10.67 8.12 -2.06
N GLY A 29 11.96 7.82 -2.21
CA GLY A 29 12.97 8.05 -1.18
C GLY A 29 13.12 6.92 -0.16
N ASP A 30 12.37 5.82 -0.31
CA ASP A 30 12.63 4.56 0.38
C ASP A 30 13.23 3.56 -0.63
N ASP A 31 14.56 3.52 -0.71
CA ASP A 31 15.28 2.70 -1.67
C ASP A 31 15.05 1.20 -1.47
N TYR A 32 14.88 0.76 -0.22
CA TYR A 32 14.63 -0.63 0.11
C TYR A 32 13.23 -1.05 -0.36
N ALA A 33 12.19 -0.32 0.04
CA ALA A 33 10.82 -0.61 -0.38
C ALA A 33 10.67 -0.50 -1.89
N MET A 34 11.35 0.46 -2.52
CA MET A 34 11.45 0.53 -3.97
C MET A 34 12.04 -0.76 -4.55
N LYS A 35 13.22 -1.20 -4.12
CA LYS A 35 13.85 -2.40 -4.69
C LYS A 35 12.96 -3.63 -4.55
N GLU A 36 12.44 -3.89 -3.35
CA GLU A 36 11.63 -5.07 -3.07
C GLU A 36 10.31 -5.07 -3.83
N SER A 37 9.58 -3.94 -3.84
CA SER A 37 8.33 -3.84 -4.59
C SER A 37 8.51 -4.04 -6.10
N ARG A 38 9.67 -3.67 -6.67
CA ARG A 38 9.98 -3.98 -8.07
C ARG A 38 10.19 -5.47 -8.32
N LEU A 39 10.85 -6.17 -7.38
CA LEU A 39 11.07 -7.60 -7.49
C LEU A 39 9.75 -8.36 -7.42
N GLN A 40 8.91 -8.01 -6.44
CA GLN A 40 7.57 -8.59 -6.31
C GLN A 40 6.71 -8.34 -7.55
N LEU A 41 6.68 -7.11 -8.07
CA LEU A 41 5.93 -6.79 -9.29
C LEU A 41 6.40 -7.66 -10.47
N LYS A 42 7.71 -7.79 -10.68
CA LYS A 42 8.25 -8.63 -11.75
C LYS A 42 7.91 -10.10 -11.56
N GLN A 43 8.01 -10.60 -10.33
CA GLN A 43 7.70 -11.99 -10.01
C GLN A 43 6.24 -12.31 -10.31
N GLN A 44 5.30 -11.44 -9.92
CA GLN A 44 3.88 -11.65 -10.18
C GLN A 44 3.56 -11.68 -11.68
N PHE A 45 4.20 -10.83 -12.48
CA PHE A 45 4.04 -10.87 -13.94
C PHE A 45 4.70 -12.12 -14.56
N ALA A 46 5.77 -12.63 -13.97
CA ALA A 46 6.41 -13.86 -14.42
C ALA A 46 5.53 -15.09 -14.15
N ILE A 47 4.90 -15.16 -12.96
CA ILE A 47 3.96 -16.23 -12.58
C ILE A 47 2.77 -16.25 -13.55
N ASN A 48 2.20 -15.09 -13.86
CA ASN A 48 1.00 -14.99 -14.70
C ASN A 48 1.29 -14.90 -16.21
N LYS A 49 2.55 -15.05 -16.64
CA LYS A 49 2.96 -14.89 -18.05
C LYS A 49 2.23 -15.83 -19.02
N ASN A 50 1.87 -17.02 -18.55
CA ASN A 50 1.28 -18.08 -19.38
C ASN A 50 -0.26 -18.07 -19.36
N VAL A 51 -0.89 -17.13 -18.66
CA VAL A 51 -2.35 -17.02 -18.62
C VAL A 51 -2.87 -16.66 -20.03
N PRO A 52 -3.90 -17.36 -20.54
CA PRO A 52 -4.50 -17.03 -21.83
C PRO A 52 -4.94 -15.57 -21.90
N THR A 53 -4.73 -14.93 -23.06
CA THR A 53 -5.04 -13.49 -23.27
C THR A 53 -6.53 -13.22 -23.53
N SER A 54 -7.39 -14.16 -23.16
CA SER A 54 -8.83 -14.12 -23.35
C SER A 54 -9.51 -14.97 -22.28
N GLY A 55 -10.63 -14.48 -21.75
CA GLY A 55 -11.44 -15.21 -20.77
C GLY A 55 -11.51 -14.51 -19.41
N PRO A 56 -12.33 -15.04 -18.48
CA PRO A 56 -12.62 -14.39 -17.21
C PRO A 56 -11.37 -14.18 -16.35
N ALA A 57 -10.49 -15.18 -16.27
CA ALA A 57 -9.24 -15.09 -15.50
C ALA A 57 -8.30 -13.96 -15.97
N PHE A 58 -8.30 -13.65 -17.27
CA PHE A 58 -7.49 -12.55 -17.80
C PHE A 58 -8.05 -11.18 -17.38
N GLU A 59 -9.37 -11.03 -17.45
CA GLU A 59 -10.05 -9.79 -17.04
C GLU A 59 -9.94 -9.57 -15.53
N GLU A 60 -10.04 -10.62 -14.72
CA GLU A 60 -9.84 -10.56 -13.27
C GLU A 60 -8.42 -10.11 -12.91
N LEU A 61 -7.39 -10.62 -13.60
CA LEU A 61 -6.01 -10.16 -13.38
C LEU A 61 -5.83 -8.69 -13.76
N LEU A 62 -6.47 -8.23 -14.84
CA LEU A 62 -6.41 -6.81 -15.22
C LEU A 62 -7.15 -5.92 -14.21
N GLN A 63 -8.30 -6.36 -13.72
CA GLN A 63 -9.03 -5.66 -12.67
C GLN A 63 -8.20 -5.57 -11.39
N GLY A 64 -7.61 -6.68 -10.95
CA GLY A 64 -6.71 -6.70 -9.79
C GLY A 64 -5.50 -5.79 -9.94
N MET A 65 -4.99 -5.59 -11.17
CA MET A 65 -3.93 -4.62 -11.43
C MET A 65 -4.40 -3.17 -11.22
N ASP A 66 -5.63 -2.83 -11.60
CA ASP A 66 -6.20 -1.50 -11.41
C ASP A 66 -6.55 -1.24 -9.94
N GLU A 67 -7.11 -2.23 -9.24
CA GLU A 67 -7.38 -2.19 -7.80
C GLU A 67 -6.08 -2.02 -7.00
N ALA A 68 -5.05 -2.82 -7.29
CA ALA A 68 -3.75 -2.66 -6.63
C ALA A 68 -3.13 -1.28 -6.90
N ALA A 69 -3.29 -0.72 -8.11
CA ALA A 69 -2.83 0.63 -8.41
C ALA A 69 -3.64 1.70 -7.65
N HIS A 70 -4.94 1.48 -7.43
CA HIS A 70 -5.78 2.33 -6.60
C HIS A 70 -5.34 2.32 -5.15
N MET A 71 -5.16 1.13 -4.57
CA MET A 71 -4.70 0.94 -3.19
C MET A 71 -3.37 1.67 -2.93
N LEU A 72 -2.38 1.46 -3.81
CA LEU A 72 -1.06 2.08 -3.70
C LEU A 72 -1.09 3.61 -3.72
N ARG A 73 -2.11 4.22 -4.32
CA ARG A 73 -2.25 5.68 -4.43
C ARG A 73 -3.06 6.29 -3.30
N HIS A 74 -4.15 5.64 -2.93
CA HIS A 74 -5.18 6.27 -2.12
C HIS A 74 -5.30 5.63 -0.74
N GLU A 75 -5.07 4.33 -0.59
CA GLU A 75 -5.38 3.61 0.65
C GLU A 75 -4.17 3.45 1.56
N ILE A 76 -2.95 3.46 1.01
CA ILE A 76 -1.73 3.36 1.81
C ILE A 76 -1.22 4.75 2.17
N VAL A 77 -1.21 5.05 3.46
CA VAL A 77 -0.63 6.28 4.00
C VAL A 77 0.79 6.02 4.50
N ARG A 78 1.72 6.89 4.08
CA ARG A 78 3.11 6.84 4.52
C ARG A 78 3.35 7.75 5.72
N GLY A 79 4.02 7.20 6.74
CA GLY A 79 4.62 7.98 7.82
C GLY A 79 6.11 8.14 7.59
N ASP A 80 6.60 9.38 7.64
CA ASP A 80 8.03 9.66 7.61
C ASP A 80 8.52 9.94 9.03
N LEU A 81 9.65 9.35 9.42
CA LEU A 81 10.26 9.62 10.72
C LEU A 81 10.86 11.03 10.68
N ASN A 82 10.41 11.91 11.57
CA ASN A 82 11.06 13.18 11.80
C ASN A 82 12.27 12.94 12.72
N GLU A 83 13.47 13.06 12.18
CA GLU A 83 14.73 12.80 12.90
C GLU A 83 14.97 13.77 14.07
N GLU A 84 14.41 14.99 14.01
CA GLU A 84 14.58 16.00 15.07
C GLU A 84 13.69 15.73 16.28
N THR A 85 12.44 15.29 16.03
CA THR A 85 11.46 15.05 17.10
C THR A 85 11.38 13.58 17.53
N GLY A 86 11.95 12.67 16.72
CA GLY A 86 11.86 11.22 16.92
C GLY A 86 10.45 10.65 16.71
N ARG A 87 9.51 11.43 16.16
CA ARG A 87 8.11 11.03 15.94
C ARG A 87 7.85 10.81 14.45
N TYR A 88 6.92 9.90 14.13
CA TYR A 88 6.48 9.70 12.76
C TYR A 88 5.42 10.73 12.39
N GLU A 89 5.66 11.46 11.30
CA GLU A 89 4.71 12.38 10.70
C GLU A 89 3.96 11.70 9.57
N VAL A 90 2.63 11.60 9.73
CA VAL A 90 1.75 10.99 8.73
C VAL A 90 0.91 12.09 8.08
N LYS A 91 1.10 12.32 6.79
CA LYS A 91 0.33 13.32 6.02
C LYS A 91 -0.93 12.68 5.45
N ILE A 92 -1.96 12.56 6.29
CA ILE A 92 -3.29 12.08 5.87
C ILE A 92 -3.96 13.17 5.02
N LYS A 93 -3.91 13.01 3.69
CA LYS A 93 -4.68 13.85 2.75
C LYS A 93 -6.13 13.38 2.67
N ARG A 94 -7.05 14.25 2.23
CA ARG A 94 -8.48 13.91 2.04
C ARG A 94 -8.69 12.66 1.17
N GLU A 95 -7.82 12.48 0.18
CA GLU A 95 -7.76 11.32 -0.72
C GLU A 95 -7.54 9.98 0.01
N HIS A 96 -7.02 10.00 1.24
CA HIS A 96 -6.77 8.81 2.07
C HIS A 96 -7.89 8.50 3.07
N VAL A 97 -8.86 9.40 3.22
CA VAL A 97 -9.96 9.26 4.19
C VAL A 97 -11.21 8.64 3.55
N GLN A 98 -11.26 8.55 2.21
CA GLN A 98 -12.37 7.99 1.44
C GLN A 98 -12.11 6.55 0.96
N GLY A 99 -11.28 5.80 1.70
CA GLY A 99 -11.05 4.38 1.42
C GLY A 99 -12.25 3.51 1.81
N SER A 100 -12.82 2.82 0.82
CA SER A 100 -13.89 1.82 0.87
C SER A 100 -15.29 2.32 1.30
N ALA A 101 -16.23 2.32 0.34
CA ALA A 101 -17.67 2.46 0.59
C ALA A 101 -18.32 1.16 1.08
N ASP A 102 -17.54 0.07 1.24
CA ASP A 102 -18.03 -1.26 1.61
C ASP A 102 -17.75 -1.63 3.08
N SER A 103 -17.07 -0.75 3.82
CA SER A 103 -16.98 -0.86 5.28
C SER A 103 -17.79 0.27 5.90
N ASP A 104 -19.06 -0.02 6.19
CA ASP A 104 -19.84 0.82 7.09
C ASP A 104 -19.02 1.06 8.38
N SER A 105 -18.60 2.31 8.56
CA SER A 105 -18.28 2.91 9.86
C SER A 105 -16.92 2.64 10.53
N ILE A 106 -15.80 2.66 9.80
CA ILE A 106 -14.50 2.96 10.45
C ILE A 106 -13.96 4.29 9.94
N LYS A 107 -14.60 5.37 10.39
CA LYS A 107 -13.96 6.69 10.36
C LYS A 107 -12.84 6.64 11.41
N PRO A 108 -11.58 7.00 11.10
CA PRO A 108 -10.61 7.24 12.16
C PRO A 108 -11.17 8.39 13.02
N GLN A 109 -11.63 8.05 14.22
CA GLN A 109 -12.03 9.04 15.22
C GLN A 109 -10.74 9.72 15.69
N VAL A 110 -10.36 10.79 15.00
CA VAL A 110 -9.30 11.68 15.44
C VAL A 110 -9.89 12.51 16.57
N GLU A 111 -9.91 11.96 17.77
CA GLU A 111 -10.27 12.73 18.96
C GLU A 111 -9.16 13.77 19.22
N PRO A 112 -9.53 15.03 19.52
CA PRO A 112 -8.54 16.02 19.92
C PRO A 112 -7.83 15.54 21.19
N ILE A 113 -6.52 15.79 21.28
CA ILE A 113 -5.74 15.47 22.47
C ILE A 113 -6.30 16.29 23.63
N THR A 114 -7.00 15.65 24.56
CA THR A 114 -7.55 16.29 25.75
C THR A 114 -6.58 16.18 26.93
N GLU A 115 -6.76 17.01 27.95
CA GLU A 115 -5.95 16.96 29.18
C GLU A 115 -5.98 15.58 29.86
N GLU A 116 -7.07 14.82 29.71
CA GLU A 116 -7.16 13.45 30.23
C GLU A 116 -6.22 12.49 29.49
N THR A 117 -6.10 12.62 28.16
CA THR A 117 -5.19 11.82 27.34
C THR A 117 -3.74 12.08 27.71
N VAL A 118 -3.38 13.34 27.99
CA VAL A 118 -2.04 13.73 28.47
C VAL A 118 -1.75 13.10 29.83
N ARG A 119 -2.70 13.16 30.78
CA ARG A 119 -2.53 12.54 32.11
C ARG A 119 -2.32 11.02 32.05
N ARG A 120 -2.96 10.32 31.12
CA ARG A 120 -2.72 8.87 30.91
C ARG A 120 -1.33 8.57 30.36
N MET A 121 -0.72 9.47 29.59
CA MET A 121 0.65 9.32 29.10
C MET A 121 1.70 9.64 30.17
N GLU A 122 1.40 10.58 31.07
CA GLU A 122 2.31 10.99 32.15
C GLU A 122 2.40 9.95 33.28
N ASN A 123 1.36 9.14 33.48
CA ASN A 123 1.38 8.05 34.46
C ASN A 123 0.90 6.74 33.82
N PRO A 124 1.71 6.13 32.94
CA PRO A 124 1.35 4.89 32.31
C PRO A 124 1.49 3.80 33.38
N GLY A 125 0.38 3.43 34.01
CA GLY A 125 0.33 2.27 34.91
C GLY A 125 1.05 1.09 34.25
N LYS A 126 1.75 0.29 35.08
CA LYS A 126 2.65 -0.82 34.74
C LYS A 126 2.57 -1.29 33.27
N VAL A 127 3.38 -0.67 32.41
CA VAL A 127 3.51 -1.07 31.00
C VAL A 127 4.33 -2.36 30.96
N GLU A 128 3.69 -3.50 30.71
CA GLU A 128 4.40 -4.74 30.44
C GLU A 128 4.90 -4.75 29.00
N VAL A 129 6.18 -4.42 28.85
CA VAL A 129 6.89 -4.49 27.57
C VAL A 129 7.30 -5.94 27.33
N CYS A 130 6.56 -6.65 26.46
CA CYS A 130 7.02 -7.94 25.93
C CYS A 130 8.22 -7.71 25.02
N LYS A 131 9.44 -7.92 25.54
CA LYS A 131 10.63 -8.02 24.71
C LYS A 131 10.57 -9.34 23.93
N SER A 132 10.42 -9.29 22.61
CA SER A 132 10.69 -10.46 21.77
C SER A 132 12.21 -10.66 21.70
N SER A 133 12.69 -11.74 22.31
CA SER A 133 14.07 -12.19 22.14
C SER A 133 14.23 -12.74 20.73
N THR A 134 15.03 -12.06 19.91
CA THR A 134 15.54 -12.62 18.66
C THR A 134 16.57 -13.70 19.02
N SER A 135 16.12 -14.95 19.05
CA SER A 135 17.03 -16.10 19.09
C SER A 135 17.75 -16.19 17.75
N LYS A 136 19.01 -15.76 17.69
CA LYS A 136 19.92 -16.11 16.59
C LYS A 136 20.27 -17.60 16.73
N LYS A 137 19.95 -18.38 15.71
CA LYS A 137 20.62 -19.64 15.38
C LYS A 137 21.05 -19.58 13.92
#